data_AF-C8W1R3-F1
#
_entry.id   AF-C8W1R3-F1
#
_cell.length_a   1.000
_cell.length_b   1.000
_cell.length_c   1.000
_cell.angle_alpha   90.00
_cell.angle_beta   90.00
_cell.angle_gamma   90.00
#
_symmetry.space_group_name_H-M   'P 1'
#
loop_
_entity.id
_entity.type
_entity.pdbx_description
1 polymer ?
#
loop_
_entity_poly.entity_id
_entity_poly.type
_entity_poly.pdbx_seq_one_letter_code
_entity_poly.pdbx_strand_id
1 'polypeptide(L)'
;MVKDFRNDGLGCKYERVSKPLIKEFIKKKEGFLKLTNWKQWSVVKKFAVVKLKKYTKKEVVKMKRALSVLCLLGLLLLSSCVTAFAGTDAEDILTSYLNAIVNQNVEEILAFVIDERYSSDDCDFQKEEYTHFLKEKKLIDYKITNMSQESPTLINFEAILTYDNGSIEKVPFVLRYDKSWKVIINANSLEKNYEVIQEGIQEPEANTSSSISVFAGTDAEDILTSYLNAIANQNVEEILTFVIDERYSSDDCDFQKEEYTHFLKEKKLIDYKITNMSQESPTLINFEAILTYDNGSIEKVPFVLRYDKSWKVIINANSLEKNYEVIQEGTQEPEANT
;
A
#
# COMPACT_ATOMS: atom_id res chain seq x y z
N MET A 1 -16.21 44.33 -3.62
CA MET A 1 -15.15 43.45 -3.12
C MET A 1 -15.84 42.38 -2.27
N VAL A 2 -16.24 41.27 -2.89
CA VAL A 2 -17.04 40.21 -2.26
C VAL A 2 -16.24 38.91 -2.42
N LYS A 3 -16.00 38.22 -1.30
CA LYS A 3 -15.18 37.01 -1.24
C LYS A 3 -15.92 35.83 -1.88
N ASP A 4 -15.24 35.14 -2.78
CA ASP A 4 -15.67 33.86 -3.36
C ASP A 4 -15.54 32.75 -2.31
N PHE A 5 -16.62 32.01 -2.11
CA PHE A 5 -16.61 30.70 -1.45
C PHE A 5 -16.21 29.63 -2.49
N ARG A 6 -15.07 28.96 -2.28
CA ARG A 6 -14.74 27.73 -3.01
C ARG A 6 -15.39 26.54 -2.30
N ASN A 7 -16.28 25.88 -3.03
CA ASN A 7 -16.84 24.57 -2.69
C ASN A 7 -15.91 23.52 -3.33
N ASP A 8 -15.12 22.84 -2.52
CA ASP A 8 -14.40 21.64 -2.91
C ASP A 8 -15.32 20.42 -2.69
N GLY A 9 -15.98 19.99 -3.78
CA GLY A 9 -16.85 18.81 -3.79
C GLY A 9 -16.37 17.77 -4.80
N LEU A 10 -16.01 16.59 -4.27
CA LEU A 10 -15.92 15.25 -4.88
C LEU A 10 -15.49 15.18 -6.35
N GLY A 11 -14.22 14.77 -6.55
CA GLY A 11 -13.52 14.61 -7.83
C GLY A 11 -14.05 13.54 -8.78
N CYS A 12 -15.31 13.63 -9.20
CA CYS A 12 -15.76 13.02 -10.45
C CYS A 12 -15.39 13.98 -11.59
N LYS A 13 -14.37 13.65 -12.39
CA LYS A 13 -14.08 14.34 -13.66
C LYS A 13 -15.37 14.34 -14.51
N TYR A 14 -16.06 15.48 -14.55
CA TYR A 14 -17.31 15.64 -15.27
C TYR A 14 -17.16 15.16 -16.72
N GLU A 15 -17.85 14.08 -17.09
CA GLU A 15 -18.17 13.82 -18.48
C GLU A 15 -18.84 15.08 -19.03
N ARG A 16 -18.14 15.82 -19.90
CA ARG A 16 -18.64 17.07 -20.47
C ARG A 16 -19.86 16.75 -21.34
N VAL A 17 -21.05 16.91 -20.78
CA VAL A 17 -22.31 16.85 -21.52
C VAL A 17 -22.27 17.92 -22.60
N SER A 18 -22.56 17.54 -23.84
CA SER A 18 -22.40 18.46 -24.97
C SER A 18 -23.30 19.70 -24.81
N LYS A 19 -22.75 20.89 -25.07
CA LYS A 19 -23.48 22.17 -25.00
C LYS A 19 -24.81 22.18 -25.79
N PRO A 20 -24.95 21.50 -26.95
CA PRO A 20 -26.22 21.37 -27.65
C PRO A 20 -27.29 20.61 -26.87
N LEU A 21 -26.92 19.53 -26.18
CA LEU A 21 -27.83 18.75 -25.33
C LEU A 21 -28.34 19.61 -24.17
N ILE A 22 -27.44 20.32 -23.50
CA ILE A 22 -27.79 21.23 -22.40
C ILE A 22 -28.79 22.30 -22.89
N LYS A 23 -28.56 22.90 -24.06
CA LYS A 23 -29.49 23.89 -24.65
C LYS A 23 -30.86 23.29 -24.98
N GLU A 24 -30.94 22.08 -25.52
CA GLU A 24 -32.24 21.42 -25.77
C GLU A 24 -33.01 21.12 -24.48
N PHE A 25 -32.31 20.67 -23.42
CA PHE A 25 -32.92 20.36 -22.13
C PHE A 25 -33.41 21.63 -21.41
N ILE A 26 -32.62 22.71 -21.43
CA ILE A 26 -33.00 24.00 -20.84
C ILE A 26 -34.24 24.58 -21.54
N LYS A 27 -34.34 24.45 -22.87
CA LYS A 27 -35.50 24.96 -23.63
C LYS A 27 -36.80 24.22 -23.31
N LYS A 28 -36.73 23.01 -22.74
CA LYS A 28 -37.89 22.20 -22.34
C LYS A 28 -38.14 22.21 -20.83
N LYS A 29 -37.39 23.00 -20.06
CA LYS A 29 -37.44 23.08 -18.59
C LYS A 29 -38.85 23.27 -18.04
N GLU A 30 -39.66 24.13 -18.65
CA GLU A 30 -41.06 24.36 -18.22
C GLU A 30 -41.98 23.14 -18.42
N GLY A 31 -41.70 22.30 -19.42
CA GLY A 31 -42.44 21.06 -19.65
C GLY A 31 -42.14 19.99 -18.60
N PHE A 32 -40.93 19.99 -18.04
CA PHE A 32 -40.53 19.03 -17.00
C PHE A 32 -41.14 19.34 -15.63
N LEU A 33 -41.39 20.63 -15.33
CA LEU A 33 -42.04 21.05 -14.09
C LEU A 33 -43.50 20.55 -13.97
N LYS A 34 -44.14 20.19 -15.09
CA LYS A 34 -45.51 19.67 -15.13
C LYS A 34 -45.60 18.15 -14.97
N LEU A 35 -44.47 17.45 -14.85
CA LEU A 35 -44.43 16.00 -14.68
C LEU A 35 -44.50 15.64 -13.20
N THR A 36 -45.72 15.37 -12.71
CA THR A 36 -45.99 15.14 -11.28
C THR A 36 -45.95 13.67 -10.87
N ASN A 37 -45.86 12.73 -11.82
CA ASN A 37 -45.87 11.30 -11.52
C ASN A 37 -44.63 10.57 -12.09
N TRP A 38 -44.06 9.68 -11.28
CA TRP A 38 -42.88 8.86 -11.59
C TRP A 38 -42.99 8.07 -12.90
N LYS A 39 -44.20 7.64 -13.31
CA LYS A 39 -44.42 6.95 -14.60
C LYS A 39 -44.07 7.83 -15.79
N GLN A 40 -44.37 9.13 -15.74
CA GLN A 40 -44.05 10.08 -16.81
C GLN A 40 -42.53 10.34 -16.88
N TRP A 41 -41.88 10.45 -15.72
CA TRP A 41 -40.41 10.52 -15.62
C TRP A 41 -39.71 9.29 -16.21
N SER A 42 -40.26 8.10 -16.00
CA SER A 42 -39.73 6.86 -16.58
C SER A 42 -39.76 6.86 -18.11
N VAL A 43 -40.85 7.36 -18.73
CA VAL A 43 -40.96 7.48 -20.19
C VAL A 43 -39.94 8.47 -20.76
N VAL A 44 -39.77 9.62 -20.10
CA VAL A 44 -38.77 10.63 -20.47
C VAL A 44 -37.35 10.06 -20.38
N LYS A 45 -37.04 9.34 -19.30
CA LYS A 45 -35.73 8.70 -19.08
C LYS A 45 -35.44 7.68 -20.19
N LYS A 46 -36.41 6.81 -20.51
CA LYS A 46 -36.25 5.82 -21.60
C LYS A 46 -36.01 6.50 -22.94
N PHE A 47 -36.74 7.58 -23.25
CA PHE A 47 -36.55 8.31 -24.49
C PHE A 47 -35.19 9.00 -24.58
N ALA A 48 -34.71 9.61 -23.49
CA ALA A 48 -33.38 10.22 -23.42
C ALA A 48 -32.27 9.19 -23.63
N VAL A 49 -32.36 8.02 -22.98
CA VAL A 49 -31.39 6.92 -23.14
C VAL A 49 -31.34 6.42 -24.59
N VAL A 50 -32.49 6.26 -25.26
CA VAL A 50 -32.54 5.84 -26.66
C VAL A 50 -31.89 6.88 -27.58
N LYS A 51 -32.18 8.17 -27.36
CA LYS A 51 -31.54 9.25 -28.14
C LYS A 51 -30.03 9.30 -27.91
N LEU A 52 -29.57 9.18 -26.67
CA LEU A 52 -28.14 9.15 -26.33
C LEU A 52 -27.46 7.97 -27.03
N LYS A 53 -27.99 6.75 -26.90
CA LYS A 53 -27.47 5.55 -27.60
C LYS A 53 -27.38 5.74 -29.12
N LYS A 54 -28.37 6.40 -29.74
CA LYS A 54 -28.37 6.68 -31.18
C LYS A 54 -27.30 7.71 -31.59
N TYR A 55 -27.05 8.71 -30.74
CA TYR A 55 -25.99 9.70 -30.95
C TYR A 55 -24.60 9.09 -30.76
N THR A 56 -24.35 8.34 -29.69
CA THR A 56 -23.06 7.65 -29.49
C THR A 56 -22.80 6.65 -30.61
N LYS A 57 -23.79 5.89 -31.08
CA LYS A 57 -23.61 4.97 -32.22
C LYS A 57 -23.21 5.69 -33.52
N LYS A 58 -23.76 6.89 -33.79
CA LYS A 58 -23.38 7.69 -34.97
C LYS A 58 -21.96 8.26 -34.87
N GLU A 59 -21.56 8.75 -33.70
CA GLU A 59 -20.22 9.29 -33.49
C GLU A 59 -19.15 8.19 -33.46
N VAL A 60 -19.45 7.01 -32.90
CA VAL A 60 -18.56 5.84 -32.95
C VAL A 60 -18.35 5.37 -34.40
N VAL A 61 -19.37 5.42 -35.27
CA VAL A 61 -19.22 5.07 -36.69
C VAL A 61 -18.37 6.10 -37.45
N LYS A 62 -18.51 7.40 -37.13
CA LYS A 62 -17.64 8.45 -37.71
C LYS A 62 -16.19 8.30 -37.24
N MET A 63 -15.97 8.04 -35.96
CA MET A 63 -14.63 7.80 -35.41
C MET A 63 -13.99 6.55 -36.00
N LYS A 64 -14.73 5.45 -36.19
CA LYS A 64 -14.20 4.24 -36.85
C LYS A 64 -13.78 4.50 -38.30
N ARG A 65 -14.49 5.35 -39.05
CA ARG A 65 -14.12 5.74 -40.42
C ARG A 65 -12.89 6.65 -40.44
N ALA A 66 -12.79 7.60 -39.53
CA ALA A 66 -11.60 8.46 -39.38
C ALA A 66 -10.37 7.66 -38.96
N LEU A 67 -10.52 6.73 -38.01
CA LEU A 67 -9.46 5.84 -37.54
C LEU A 67 -8.98 4.89 -38.65
N SER A 68 -9.88 4.36 -39.47
CA SER A 68 -9.52 3.50 -40.61
C SER A 68 -8.69 4.24 -41.67
N VAL A 69 -9.01 5.50 -41.94
CA VAL A 69 -8.22 6.35 -42.86
C VAL A 69 -6.86 6.72 -42.23
N LEU A 70 -6.82 6.97 -40.92
CA LEU A 70 -5.58 7.28 -40.19
C LEU A 70 -4.64 6.06 -40.11
N CYS A 71 -5.16 4.85 -39.92
CA CYS A 71 -4.37 3.61 -39.92
C CYS A 71 -3.81 3.28 -41.31
N LEU A 72 -4.56 3.54 -42.39
CA LEU A 72 -4.08 3.39 -43.76
C LEU A 72 -2.99 4.42 -44.13
N LEU A 73 -3.07 5.65 -43.62
CA LEU A 73 -2.00 6.64 -43.77
C LEU A 73 -0.78 6.33 -42.89
N GLY A 74 -0.99 5.77 -41.70
CA GLY A 74 0.07 5.35 -40.78
C GLY A 74 0.88 4.16 -41.30
N LEU A 75 0.22 3.17 -41.93
CA LEU A 75 0.89 2.02 -42.53
C LEU A 75 1.81 2.38 -43.71
N LEU A 76 1.58 3.51 -44.39
CA LEU A 76 2.44 4.01 -45.47
C LEU A 76 3.64 4.84 -44.97
N LEU A 77 3.66 5.26 -43.70
CA LEU A 77 4.74 6.06 -43.10
C LEU A 77 5.63 5.26 -42.12
N LEU A 78 5.31 3.99 -41.84
CA LEU A 78 6.08 3.15 -40.90
C LEU A 78 7.20 2.31 -41.54
N SER A 79 7.43 2.43 -42.85
CA SER A 79 8.48 1.65 -43.55
C SER A 79 9.90 2.18 -43.37
N SER A 80 10.14 3.17 -42.50
CA SER A 80 11.48 3.73 -42.27
C SER A 80 11.73 4.25 -40.85
N CYS A 81 11.02 3.74 -39.84
CA CYS A 81 11.47 3.86 -38.45
C CYS A 81 12.26 2.60 -38.10
N VAL A 82 13.59 2.68 -38.22
CA VAL A 82 14.48 1.81 -37.46
C VAL A 82 14.13 2.08 -36.00
N THR A 83 13.39 1.18 -35.36
CA THR A 83 13.15 1.23 -33.93
C THR A 83 14.51 1.08 -33.27
N ALA A 84 15.09 2.21 -32.85
CA ALA A 84 16.13 2.22 -31.83
C ALA A 84 15.56 1.40 -30.66
N PHE A 85 16.15 0.23 -30.46
CA PHE A 85 15.64 -0.78 -29.55
C PHE A 85 15.82 -0.24 -28.14
N ALA A 86 14.75 0.28 -27.53
CA ALA A 86 14.77 0.86 -26.17
C ALA A 86 15.21 -0.14 -25.07
N GLY A 87 15.45 -1.40 -25.44
CA GLY A 87 15.91 -2.45 -24.55
C GLY A 87 17.35 -2.29 -24.07
N THR A 88 18.27 -1.72 -24.89
CA THR A 88 19.68 -1.56 -24.46
C THR A 88 19.80 -0.64 -23.26
N ASP A 89 19.10 0.50 -23.30
CA ASP A 89 19.16 1.50 -22.23
C ASP A 89 18.53 0.96 -20.93
N ALA A 90 17.50 0.11 -21.02
CA ALA A 90 16.86 -0.47 -19.85
C ALA A 90 17.74 -1.56 -19.19
N GLU A 91 18.38 -2.41 -20.00
CA GLU A 91 19.31 -3.44 -19.52
C GLU A 91 20.54 -2.81 -18.85
N ASP A 92 21.06 -1.72 -19.41
CA ASP A 92 22.18 -0.96 -18.82
C ASP A 92 21.80 -0.35 -17.46
N ILE A 93 20.56 0.14 -17.31
CA ILE A 93 20.06 0.66 -16.02
C ILE A 93 19.91 -0.47 -14.99
N LEU A 94 19.36 -1.63 -15.37
CA LEU A 94 19.27 -2.77 -14.45
C LEU A 94 20.67 -3.27 -14.04
N THR A 95 21.60 -3.33 -14.98
CA THR A 95 23.01 -3.68 -14.74
C THR A 95 23.65 -2.71 -13.76
N SER A 96 23.43 -1.40 -13.94
CA SER A 96 23.94 -0.35 -13.04
C SER A 96 23.35 -0.48 -11.63
N TYR A 97 22.05 -0.74 -11.52
CA TYR A 97 21.37 -1.00 -10.26
C TYR A 97 21.95 -2.23 -9.54
N LEU A 98 22.10 -3.37 -10.23
CA LEU A 98 22.64 -4.59 -9.63
C LEU A 98 24.11 -4.44 -9.24
N ASN A 99 24.92 -3.72 -10.02
CA ASN A 99 26.28 -3.37 -9.65
C ASN A 99 26.32 -2.50 -8.38
N ALA A 100 25.39 -1.57 -8.22
CA ALA A 100 25.31 -0.76 -7.00
C ALA A 100 24.99 -1.63 -5.76
N ILE A 101 24.16 -2.67 -5.90
CA ILE A 101 23.90 -3.68 -4.86
C ILE A 101 25.17 -4.47 -4.53
N VAL A 102 25.87 -5.00 -5.54
CA VAL A 102 27.15 -5.73 -5.35
C VAL A 102 28.17 -4.87 -4.61
N ASN A 103 28.25 -3.58 -4.94
CA ASN A 103 29.15 -2.61 -4.31
C ASN A 103 28.64 -2.06 -2.97
N GLN A 104 27.45 -2.47 -2.51
CA GLN A 104 26.77 -1.96 -1.31
C GLN A 104 26.62 -0.43 -1.30
N ASN A 105 26.44 0.20 -2.47
CA ASN A 105 26.34 1.64 -2.61
C ASN A 105 24.87 2.09 -2.60
N VAL A 106 24.35 2.39 -1.41
CA VAL A 106 22.94 2.78 -1.20
C VAL A 106 22.54 4.01 -2.01
N GLU A 107 23.40 5.03 -2.11
CA GLU A 107 23.08 6.25 -2.85
C GLU A 107 22.89 5.96 -4.36
N GLU A 108 23.74 5.10 -4.94
CA GLU A 108 23.59 4.70 -6.33
C GLU A 108 22.35 3.83 -6.54
N ILE A 109 22.03 2.92 -5.62
CA ILE A 109 20.81 2.11 -5.69
C ILE A 109 19.58 3.01 -5.75
N LEU A 110 19.50 4.00 -4.84
CA LEU A 110 18.40 4.96 -4.79
C LEU A 110 18.33 5.84 -6.04
N ALA A 111 19.47 6.09 -6.69
CA ALA A 111 19.50 6.79 -7.97
C ALA A 111 18.93 5.96 -9.13
N PHE A 112 18.68 4.65 -8.99
CA PHE A 112 18.12 3.81 -10.06
C PHE A 112 16.74 3.24 -9.75
N VAL A 113 16.21 3.45 -8.54
CA VAL A 113 14.94 2.86 -8.09
C VAL A 113 13.81 3.90 -7.97
N ILE A 114 12.58 3.44 -8.15
CA ILE A 114 11.37 4.07 -7.64
C ILE A 114 10.74 3.04 -6.72
N ASP A 115 10.87 3.25 -5.41
CA ASP A 115 10.32 2.37 -4.39
C ASP A 115 9.02 2.95 -3.86
N GLU A 116 7.89 2.40 -4.31
CA GLU A 116 6.55 2.87 -3.99
C GLU A 116 6.12 2.49 -2.54
N ARG A 117 7.00 1.81 -1.78
CA ARG A 117 6.77 1.51 -0.36
C ARG A 117 7.05 2.69 0.56
N TYR A 118 7.86 3.65 0.11
CA TYR A 118 8.23 4.83 0.88
C TYR A 118 7.59 6.08 0.30
N SER A 119 7.24 7.04 1.15
CA SER A 119 6.87 8.36 0.69
C SER A 119 8.13 9.15 0.27
N SER A 120 7.96 10.21 -0.51
CA SER A 120 9.08 11.09 -0.89
C SER A 120 9.78 11.74 0.30
N ASP A 121 9.10 11.82 1.44
CA ASP A 121 9.58 12.51 2.64
C ASP A 121 10.38 11.55 3.55
N ASP A 122 10.36 10.24 3.25
CA ASP A 122 10.99 9.17 4.05
C ASP A 122 12.38 8.73 3.51
N CYS A 123 13.08 9.62 2.82
CA CYS A 123 14.37 9.31 2.18
C CYS A 123 15.42 8.74 3.15
N ASP A 124 15.50 9.26 4.38
CA ASP A 124 16.47 8.79 5.37
C ASP A 124 16.14 7.38 5.87
N PHE A 125 14.85 7.08 6.08
CA PHE A 125 14.40 5.75 6.52
C PHE A 125 14.64 4.71 5.43
N GLN A 126 14.33 5.06 4.18
CA GLN A 126 14.62 4.21 3.02
C GLN A 126 16.13 3.89 2.94
N LYS A 127 17.01 4.87 3.13
CA LYS A 127 18.47 4.66 3.14
C LYS A 127 18.91 3.69 4.23
N GLU A 128 18.35 3.82 5.43
CA GLU A 128 18.68 2.96 6.56
C GLU A 128 18.27 1.50 6.30
N GLU A 129 17.05 1.27 5.81
CA GLU A 129 16.56 -0.08 5.50
C GLU A 129 17.38 -0.75 4.40
N TYR A 130 17.73 -0.02 3.33
CA TYR A 130 18.62 -0.55 2.28
C TYR A 130 20.02 -0.86 2.83
N THR A 131 20.55 0.01 3.69
CA THR A 131 21.84 -0.24 4.35
C THR A 131 21.81 -1.51 5.19
N HIS A 132 20.71 -1.75 5.91
CA HIS A 132 20.51 -2.95 6.70
C HIS A 132 20.43 -4.20 5.82
N PHE A 133 19.57 -4.19 4.81
CA PHE A 133 19.38 -5.30 3.88
C PHE A 133 20.68 -5.73 3.21
N LEU A 134 21.50 -4.78 2.76
CA LEU A 134 22.79 -5.07 2.10
C LEU A 134 23.86 -5.65 3.05
N LYS A 135 23.73 -5.42 4.36
CA LYS A 135 24.61 -6.04 5.37
C LYS A 135 24.22 -7.47 5.66
N GLU A 136 22.92 -7.75 5.73
CA GLU A 136 22.42 -9.10 6.00
C GLU A 136 22.62 -10.05 4.83
N LYS A 137 22.48 -9.53 3.60
CA LYS A 137 22.49 -10.35 2.39
C LYS A 137 23.30 -9.71 1.29
N LYS A 138 24.59 -10.04 1.25
CA LYS A 138 25.51 -9.44 0.29
C LYS A 138 25.46 -10.15 -1.06
N LEU A 139 24.98 -9.44 -2.08
CA LEU A 139 25.05 -9.90 -3.46
C LEU A 139 26.51 -9.89 -3.93
N ILE A 140 26.98 -11.01 -4.51
CA ILE A 140 28.35 -11.13 -5.01
C ILE A 140 28.43 -11.27 -6.53
N ASP A 141 27.38 -11.81 -7.17
CA ASP A 141 27.31 -11.98 -8.62
C ASP A 141 25.85 -11.99 -9.09
N TYR A 142 25.64 -11.67 -10.37
CA TYR A 142 24.32 -11.76 -10.99
C TYR A 142 24.41 -12.05 -12.50
N LYS A 143 23.32 -12.58 -13.04
CA LYS A 143 23.14 -12.81 -14.47
C LYS A 143 21.72 -12.48 -14.90
N ILE A 144 21.57 -11.49 -15.78
CA ILE A 144 20.30 -11.22 -16.46
C ILE A 144 20.04 -12.34 -17.47
N THR A 145 18.89 -12.99 -17.41
CA THR A 145 18.57 -14.21 -18.18
C THR A 145 17.44 -14.03 -19.17
N ASN A 146 16.51 -13.11 -18.91
CA ASN A 146 15.34 -12.91 -19.75
C ASN A 146 14.94 -11.44 -19.76
N MET A 147 14.34 -11.01 -20.87
CA MET A 147 13.78 -9.68 -21.07
C MET A 147 12.46 -9.82 -21.82
N SER A 148 11.37 -9.27 -21.27
CA SER A 148 10.08 -9.18 -21.93
C SER A 148 9.56 -7.74 -21.89
N GLN A 149 9.32 -7.14 -23.05
CA GLN A 149 8.73 -5.81 -23.13
C GLN A 149 7.20 -5.91 -23.13
N GLU A 150 6.55 -5.40 -22.07
CA GLU A 150 5.08 -5.32 -22.01
C GLU A 150 4.54 -4.09 -22.74
N SER A 151 5.27 -2.98 -22.68
CA SER A 151 4.90 -1.73 -23.34
C SER A 151 6.14 -0.88 -23.67
N PRO A 152 6.00 0.20 -24.45
CA PRO A 152 7.11 1.12 -24.72
C PRO A 152 7.78 1.71 -23.47
N THR A 153 7.07 1.73 -22.34
CA THR A 153 7.53 2.31 -21.07
C THR A 153 7.61 1.30 -19.93
N LEU A 154 7.48 0.00 -20.21
CA LEU A 154 7.49 -1.05 -19.20
C LEU A 154 8.16 -2.31 -19.74
N ILE A 155 9.23 -2.74 -19.08
CA ILE A 155 10.01 -3.92 -19.43
C ILE A 155 10.19 -4.76 -18.17
N ASN A 156 9.99 -6.08 -18.29
CA ASN A 156 10.34 -7.02 -17.24
C ASN A 156 11.65 -7.71 -17.59
N PHE A 157 12.45 -7.97 -16.57
CA PHE A 157 13.65 -8.78 -16.65
C PHE A 157 13.55 -9.93 -15.64
N GLU A 158 14.28 -11.01 -15.90
CA GLU A 158 14.58 -12.03 -14.90
C GLU A 158 16.08 -12.10 -14.72
N ALA A 159 16.57 -12.04 -13.48
CA ALA A 159 17.98 -12.23 -13.17
C ALA A 159 18.18 -13.35 -12.16
N ILE A 160 19.29 -14.06 -12.28
CA ILE A 160 19.80 -14.99 -11.28
C ILE A 160 20.80 -14.23 -10.43
N LEU A 161 20.56 -14.18 -9.13
CA LEU A 161 21.35 -13.51 -8.12
C LEU A 161 22.10 -14.55 -7.30
N THR A 162 23.39 -14.30 -7.04
CA THR A 162 24.24 -15.16 -6.20
C THR A 162 24.74 -14.36 -5.01
N TYR A 163 24.50 -14.87 -3.80
CA TYR A 163 24.84 -14.22 -2.55
C TYR A 163 26.07 -14.86 -1.88
N ASP A 164 26.70 -14.14 -0.97
CA ASP A 164 27.91 -14.58 -0.26
C ASP A 164 27.69 -15.79 0.66
N ASN A 165 26.47 -15.98 1.17
CA ASN A 165 26.05 -17.18 1.90
C ASN A 165 25.86 -18.41 0.98
N GLY A 166 26.12 -18.28 -0.33
CA GLY A 166 25.96 -19.33 -1.32
C GLY A 166 24.53 -19.55 -1.81
N SER A 167 23.56 -18.71 -1.42
CA SER A 167 22.21 -18.78 -1.97
C SER A 167 22.18 -18.30 -3.42
N ILE A 168 21.34 -18.94 -4.23
CA ILE A 168 21.11 -18.59 -5.62
C ILE A 168 19.60 -18.42 -5.82
N GLU A 169 19.20 -17.25 -6.31
CA GLU A 169 17.81 -16.84 -6.40
C GLU A 169 17.49 -16.29 -7.79
N LYS A 170 16.34 -16.65 -8.32
CA LYS A 170 15.80 -16.06 -9.55
C LYS A 170 14.79 -14.99 -9.17
N VAL A 171 15.10 -13.74 -9.55
CA VAL A 171 14.32 -12.56 -9.16
C VAL A 171 13.80 -11.84 -10.40
N PRO A 172 12.48 -11.60 -10.50
CA PRO A 172 11.92 -10.75 -11.54
C PRO A 172 12.12 -9.27 -11.20
N PHE A 173 12.51 -8.48 -12.19
CA PHE A 173 12.63 -7.03 -12.10
C PHE A 173 11.67 -6.35 -13.07
N VAL A 174 11.05 -5.26 -12.63
CA VAL A 174 10.20 -4.43 -13.48
C VAL A 174 10.85 -3.07 -13.62
N LEU A 175 11.11 -2.64 -14.87
CA LEU A 175 11.62 -1.31 -15.17
C LEU A 175 10.54 -0.48 -15.86
N ARG A 176 10.38 0.76 -15.40
CA ARG A 176 9.42 1.72 -15.96
C ARG A 176 10.15 2.96 -16.45
N TYR A 177 9.77 3.45 -17.62
CA TYR A 177 10.29 4.69 -18.16
C TYR A 177 9.41 5.86 -17.72
N ASP A 178 9.97 6.73 -16.88
CA ASP A 178 9.39 8.04 -16.55
C ASP A 178 10.48 9.10 -16.63
N LYS A 179 10.73 9.60 -17.85
CA LYS A 179 11.87 10.45 -18.25
C LYS A 179 13.23 9.72 -18.28
N SER A 180 13.41 8.71 -17.43
CA SER A 180 14.52 7.75 -17.45
C SER A 180 13.99 6.38 -17.03
N TRP A 181 14.64 5.31 -17.46
CA TRP A 181 14.36 3.98 -16.92
C TRP A 181 14.74 3.93 -15.43
N LYS A 182 13.88 3.30 -14.64
CA LYS A 182 14.09 3.04 -13.21
C LYS A 182 13.53 1.67 -12.84
N VAL A 183 14.15 1.01 -11.89
CA VAL A 183 13.64 -0.22 -11.27
C VAL A 183 12.46 0.14 -10.38
N ILE A 184 11.33 -0.55 -10.53
CA ILE A 184 10.14 -0.33 -9.71
C ILE A 184 10.09 -1.37 -8.59
N ILE A 185 10.00 -0.90 -7.35
CA ILE A 185 9.77 -1.75 -6.18
C ILE A 185 8.43 -1.35 -5.57
N ASN A 186 7.56 -2.33 -5.42
CA ASN A 186 6.27 -2.23 -4.75
C ASN A 186 5.86 -3.60 -4.20
N ALA A 187 4.74 -3.67 -3.46
CA ALA A 187 4.25 -4.91 -2.88
C ALA A 187 4.16 -6.06 -3.92
N ASN A 188 3.66 -5.76 -5.13
CA ASN A 188 3.54 -6.77 -6.19
C ASN A 188 4.90 -7.26 -6.72
N SER A 189 5.93 -6.42 -6.72
CA SER A 189 7.27 -6.81 -7.18
C SER A 189 7.98 -7.75 -6.19
N LEU A 190 7.63 -7.67 -4.90
CA LEU A 190 8.19 -8.51 -3.84
C LEU A 190 7.49 -9.89 -3.78
N GLU A 191 6.23 -9.95 -4.19
CA GLU A 191 5.41 -11.17 -4.11
C GLU A 191 5.48 -12.05 -5.38
N LYS A 192 5.95 -11.53 -6.51
CA LYS A 192 5.87 -12.23 -7.80
C LYS A 192 7.06 -13.14 -8.08
N ASN A 193 6.77 -14.40 -8.42
CA ASN A 193 7.64 -15.34 -9.15
C ASN A 193 9.11 -15.40 -8.70
N TYR A 194 9.35 -15.11 -7.43
CA TYR A 194 10.64 -15.33 -6.79
C TYR A 194 10.84 -16.84 -6.62
N GLU A 195 12.00 -17.34 -7.05
CA GLU A 195 12.35 -18.74 -6.97
C GLU A 195 13.73 -18.89 -6.33
N VAL A 196 13.79 -19.63 -5.23
CA VAL A 196 15.06 -20.04 -4.62
C VAL A 196 15.57 -21.26 -5.40
N ILE A 197 16.63 -21.07 -6.18
CA ILE A 197 17.27 -22.15 -6.94
C ILE A 197 18.15 -22.98 -6.01
N GLN A 198 18.87 -22.32 -5.12
CA GLN A 198 19.73 -22.96 -4.14
C GLN A 198 19.65 -22.19 -2.82
N GLU A 199 19.33 -22.89 -1.74
CA GLU A 199 19.43 -22.31 -0.40
C GLU A 199 20.91 -22.09 -0.03
N GLY A 200 21.17 -20.96 0.62
CA GLY A 200 22.51 -20.68 1.14
C GLY A 200 22.89 -21.69 2.21
N ILE A 201 24.19 -21.90 2.38
CA ILE A 201 24.67 -22.57 3.58
C ILE A 201 24.41 -21.58 4.69
N GLN A 202 23.35 -21.81 5.47
CA GLN A 202 23.26 -21.16 6.77
C GLN A 202 24.55 -21.54 7.48
N GLU A 203 25.43 -20.57 7.66
CA GLU A 203 26.62 -20.75 8.46
C GLU A 203 26.10 -21.37 9.75
N PRO A 204 26.48 -22.62 10.09
CA PRO A 204 25.89 -23.31 11.22
C PRO A 204 26.20 -22.40 12.37
N GLU A 205 25.17 -21.68 12.85
CA GLU A 205 25.34 -20.63 13.84
C GLU A 205 26.19 -21.28 14.91
N ALA A 206 27.47 -20.90 14.98
CA ALA A 206 28.37 -21.48 15.95
C ALA A 206 27.60 -21.37 17.24
N ASN A 207 27.39 -22.48 17.98
CA ASN A 207 26.58 -22.57 19.20
C ASN A 207 26.94 -21.47 20.22
N THR A 208 26.51 -20.28 19.87
CA THR A 208 26.71 -18.96 20.41
C THR A 208 25.27 -18.52 20.41
N SER A 209 24.52 -19.11 21.35
CA SER A 209 23.24 -18.63 21.86
C SER A 209 22.74 -17.40 21.10
N SER A 210 21.96 -17.62 20.04
CA SER A 210 21.14 -16.64 19.30
C SER A 210 21.31 -15.19 19.77
N SER A 211 22.45 -14.57 19.47
CA SER A 211 22.80 -13.24 19.97
C SER A 211 22.72 -12.16 18.90
N ILE A 212 21.99 -12.41 17.81
CA ILE A 212 21.49 -11.40 16.86
C ILE A 212 20.01 -11.70 16.57
N SER A 213 19.16 -11.38 17.53
CA SER A 213 17.73 -10.97 17.36
C SER A 213 17.08 -10.66 18.72
N VAL A 214 17.73 -11.04 19.83
CA VAL A 214 17.27 -10.67 21.18
C VAL A 214 17.21 -9.15 21.37
N PHE A 215 18.10 -8.37 20.75
CA PHE A 215 18.13 -6.91 20.95
C PHE A 215 16.92 -6.16 20.35
N ALA A 216 16.46 -6.54 19.15
CA ALA A 216 15.27 -5.93 18.56
C ALA A 216 13.98 -6.45 19.23
N GLY A 217 13.99 -7.72 19.63
CA GLY A 217 12.87 -8.36 20.33
C GLY A 217 12.64 -7.79 21.73
N THR A 218 13.70 -7.58 22.52
CA THR A 218 13.58 -6.96 23.85
C THR A 218 13.03 -5.56 23.76
N ASP A 219 13.52 -4.74 22.81
CA ASP A 219 13.05 -3.37 22.66
C ASP A 219 11.58 -3.34 22.21
N ALA A 220 11.16 -4.25 21.32
CA ALA A 220 9.77 -4.33 20.88
C ALA A 220 8.82 -4.86 21.98
N GLU A 221 9.25 -5.89 22.73
CA GLU A 221 8.49 -6.44 23.86
C GLU A 221 8.36 -5.41 24.99
N ASP A 222 9.42 -4.64 25.26
CA ASP A 222 9.41 -3.54 26.23
C ASP A 222 8.44 -2.43 25.82
N ILE A 223 8.38 -2.09 24.53
CA ILE A 223 7.39 -1.14 23.99
C ILE A 223 5.96 -1.69 24.13
N LEU A 224 5.72 -2.96 23.79
CA LEU A 224 4.40 -3.57 23.97
C LEU A 224 3.99 -3.61 25.44
N THR A 225 4.92 -3.95 26.33
CA THR A 225 4.73 -3.94 27.79
C THR A 225 4.37 -2.53 28.28
N SER A 226 5.09 -1.51 27.81
CA SER A 226 4.82 -0.11 28.16
C SER A 226 3.45 0.35 27.67
N TYR A 227 3.08 -0.02 26.45
CA TYR A 227 1.76 0.24 25.89
C TYR A 227 0.64 -0.43 26.71
N LEU A 228 0.78 -1.71 27.06
CA LEU A 228 -0.21 -2.44 27.87
C LEU A 228 -0.31 -1.87 29.29
N ASN A 229 0.81 -1.44 29.88
CA ASN A 229 0.80 -0.71 31.17
C ASN A 229 0.04 0.61 31.06
N ALA A 230 0.22 1.36 29.97
CA ALA A 230 -0.52 2.61 29.73
C ALA A 230 -2.03 2.35 29.59
N ILE A 231 -2.44 1.24 28.96
CA ILE A 231 -3.83 0.76 28.92
C ILE A 231 -4.36 0.44 30.32
N ALA A 232 -3.63 -0.36 31.10
CA ALA A 232 -4.04 -0.72 32.46
C ALA A 232 -4.20 0.51 33.37
N ASN A 233 -3.37 1.53 33.17
CA ASN A 233 -3.42 2.81 33.86
C ASN A 233 -4.44 3.80 33.27
N GLN A 234 -5.13 3.44 32.19
CA GLN A 234 -6.04 4.31 31.43
C GLN A 234 -5.42 5.65 30.98
N ASN A 235 -4.12 5.65 30.69
CA ASN A 235 -3.38 6.85 30.32
C ASN A 235 -3.38 7.04 28.79
N VAL A 236 -4.42 7.70 28.27
CA VAL A 236 -4.61 7.91 26.82
C VAL A 236 -3.45 8.66 26.18
N GLU A 237 -2.89 9.67 26.83
CA GLU A 237 -1.77 10.44 26.26
C GLU A 237 -0.54 9.56 26.07
N GLU A 238 -0.24 8.71 27.04
CA GLU A 238 0.90 7.78 26.98
C GLU A 238 0.67 6.66 25.96
N ILE A 239 -0.55 6.11 25.88
CA ILE A 239 -0.94 5.16 24.85
C ILE A 239 -0.62 5.69 23.45
N LEU A 240 -1.02 6.93 23.16
CA LEU A 240 -0.83 7.53 21.84
C LEU A 240 0.65 7.75 21.50
N THR A 241 1.56 7.74 22.47
CA THR A 241 3.01 7.77 22.18
C THR A 241 3.53 6.44 21.65
N PHE A 242 2.84 5.33 21.87
CA PHE A 242 3.28 3.99 21.48
C PHE A 242 2.58 3.46 20.22
N VAL A 243 1.61 4.19 19.67
CA VAL A 243 0.73 3.71 18.62
C VAL A 243 0.93 4.48 17.32
N ILE A 244 0.85 3.77 16.19
CA ILE A 244 0.48 4.36 14.89
C ILE A 244 -0.92 3.84 14.57
N ASP A 245 -1.92 4.73 14.68
CA ASP A 245 -3.32 4.40 14.43
C ASP A 245 -3.72 4.88 13.04
N GLU A 246 -3.72 3.95 12.09
CA GLU A 246 -4.00 4.22 10.67
C GLU A 246 -5.49 4.46 10.41
N ARG A 247 -6.35 4.40 11.44
CA ARG A 247 -7.79 4.70 11.32
C ARG A 247 -8.08 6.20 11.30
N TYR A 248 -7.18 7.02 11.83
CA TYR A 248 -7.33 8.48 11.94
C TYR A 248 -6.33 9.20 11.06
N SER A 249 -6.71 10.39 10.58
CA SER A 249 -5.74 11.32 10.00
C SER A 249 -5.02 12.08 11.11
N SER A 250 -3.87 12.69 10.78
CA SER A 250 -3.12 13.53 11.73
C SER A 250 -3.93 14.70 12.29
N ASP A 251 -4.99 15.12 11.59
CA ASP A 251 -5.83 16.25 11.96
C ASP A 251 -6.95 15.86 12.94
N ASP A 252 -7.17 14.55 13.17
CA ASP A 252 -8.29 14.01 13.97
C ASP A 252 -7.88 13.62 15.42
N CYS A 253 -6.80 14.21 15.93
CA CYS A 253 -6.21 13.85 17.25
C CYS A 253 -7.20 13.96 18.42
N ASP A 254 -8.07 14.99 18.43
CA ASP A 254 -9.06 15.17 19.51
C ASP A 254 -10.12 14.05 19.51
N PHE A 255 -10.58 13.66 18.31
CA PHE A 255 -11.57 12.59 18.16
C PHE A 255 -10.98 11.22 18.54
N GLN A 256 -9.72 10.97 18.15
CA GLN A 256 -8.99 9.77 18.57
C GLN A 256 -8.90 9.68 20.10
N LYS A 257 -8.52 10.77 20.77
CA LYS A 257 -8.43 10.80 22.25
C LYS A 257 -9.77 10.50 22.91
N GLU A 258 -10.86 11.03 22.39
CA GLU A 258 -12.20 10.79 22.90
C GLU A 258 -12.61 9.31 22.79
N GLU A 259 -12.36 8.68 21.63
CA GLU A 259 -12.68 7.26 21.42
C GLU A 259 -11.87 6.34 22.34
N TYR A 260 -10.56 6.58 22.49
CA TYR A 260 -9.72 5.80 23.43
C TYR A 260 -10.19 5.99 24.87
N THR A 261 -10.53 7.22 25.25
CA THR A 261 -11.07 7.51 26.59
C THR A 261 -12.37 6.76 26.85
N HIS A 262 -13.22 6.66 25.83
CA HIS A 262 -14.47 5.90 25.92
C HIS A 262 -14.20 4.40 26.07
N PHE A 263 -13.38 3.82 25.18
CA PHE A 263 -13.03 2.40 25.20
C PHE A 263 -12.44 1.95 26.55
N LEU A 264 -11.52 2.72 27.11
CA LEU A 264 -10.86 2.39 28.38
C LEU A 264 -11.78 2.49 29.61
N LYS A 265 -12.93 3.18 29.49
CA LYS A 265 -13.95 3.22 30.54
C LYS A 265 -14.86 1.99 30.52
N GLU A 266 -15.08 1.40 29.35
CA GLU A 266 -15.95 0.22 29.21
C GLU A 266 -15.30 -1.05 29.74
N LYS A 267 -13.99 -1.19 29.53
CA LYS A 267 -13.22 -2.37 29.95
C LYS A 267 -11.88 -1.94 30.53
N LYS A 268 -11.69 -2.14 31.84
CA LYS A 268 -10.41 -1.84 32.47
C LYS A 268 -9.51 -3.07 32.46
N LEU A 269 -8.37 -2.98 31.78
CA LEU A 269 -7.33 -4.00 31.82
C LEU A 269 -6.75 -4.08 33.23
N ILE A 270 -6.72 -5.28 33.82
CA ILE A 270 -6.17 -5.52 35.17
C ILE A 270 -4.89 -6.34 35.17
N ASP A 271 -4.72 -7.22 34.17
CA ASP A 271 -3.53 -8.06 34.03
C ASP A 271 -3.34 -8.44 32.56
N TYR A 272 -2.10 -8.77 32.18
CA TYR A 272 -1.78 -9.26 30.86
C TYR A 272 -0.58 -10.20 30.87
N LYS A 273 -0.52 -11.08 29.87
CA LYS A 273 0.61 -11.96 29.62
C LYS A 273 0.92 -12.03 28.14
N ILE A 274 2.12 -11.61 27.73
CA ILE A 274 2.64 -11.83 26.38
C ILE A 274 3.03 -13.31 26.28
N THR A 275 2.55 -13.99 25.24
CA THR A 275 2.62 -15.46 25.12
C THR A 275 3.37 -15.97 23.90
N ASN A 276 3.40 -15.19 22.82
CA ASN A 276 4.03 -15.57 21.57
C ASN A 276 4.65 -14.35 20.91
N MET A 277 5.75 -14.56 20.19
CA MET A 277 6.45 -13.56 19.39
C MET A 277 6.88 -14.22 18.08
N SER A 278 6.56 -13.58 16.96
CA SER A 278 6.98 -14.01 15.63
C SER A 278 7.46 -12.80 14.85
N GLN A 279 8.74 -12.80 14.47
CA GLN A 279 9.31 -11.76 13.62
C GLN A 279 9.01 -12.09 12.15
N GLU A 280 8.27 -11.21 11.47
CA GLU A 280 7.99 -11.35 10.03
C GLU A 280 9.07 -10.69 9.17
N SER A 281 9.65 -9.60 9.65
CA SER A 281 10.74 -8.88 8.99
C SER A 281 11.61 -8.13 10.02
N PRO A 282 12.75 -7.54 9.62
CA PRO A 282 13.55 -6.69 10.52
C PRO A 282 12.76 -5.52 11.14
N THR A 283 11.70 -5.07 10.47
CA THR A 283 10.90 -3.90 10.89
C THR A 283 9.49 -4.25 11.32
N LEU A 284 9.12 -5.54 11.36
CA LEU A 284 7.76 -5.99 11.66
C LEU A 284 7.78 -7.24 12.56
N ILE A 285 7.16 -7.12 13.72
CA ILE A 285 7.06 -8.19 14.72
C ILE A 285 5.61 -8.35 15.14
N ASN A 286 5.14 -9.60 15.20
CA ASN A 286 3.85 -9.94 15.78
C ASN A 286 4.03 -10.48 17.19
N PHE A 287 3.11 -10.10 18.07
CA PHE A 287 2.97 -10.66 19.40
C PHE A 287 1.55 -11.20 19.59
N GLU A 288 1.40 -12.14 20.52
CA GLU A 288 0.10 -12.50 21.07
C GLU A 288 0.10 -12.29 22.57
N ALA A 289 -0.88 -11.57 23.11
CA ALA A 289 -1.06 -11.42 24.55
C ALA A 289 -2.43 -11.90 25.01
N ILE A 290 -2.47 -12.45 26.22
CA ILE A 290 -3.70 -12.75 26.94
C ILE A 290 -3.96 -11.58 27.88
N LEU A 291 -5.11 -10.94 27.71
CA LEU A 291 -5.55 -9.77 28.46
C LEU A 291 -6.67 -10.18 29.43
N THR A 292 -6.59 -9.72 30.66
CA THR A 292 -7.61 -9.95 31.69
C THR A 292 -8.20 -8.62 32.12
N TYR A 293 -9.53 -8.51 32.11
CA TYR A 293 -10.26 -7.29 32.42
C TYR A 293 -11.00 -7.37 33.76
N ASP A 294 -11.37 -6.22 34.31
CA ASP A 294 -12.05 -6.09 35.60
C ASP A 294 -13.46 -6.71 35.63
N ASN A 295 -14.14 -6.75 34.49
CA ASN A 295 -15.42 -7.46 34.32
C ASN A 295 -15.28 -9.01 34.29
N GLY A 296 -14.05 -9.52 34.43
CA GLY A 296 -13.71 -10.94 34.39
C GLY A 296 -13.56 -11.53 32.99
N SER A 297 -13.60 -10.73 31.93
CA SER A 297 -13.32 -11.21 30.58
C SER A 297 -11.83 -11.50 30.41
N ILE A 298 -11.54 -12.55 29.63
CA ILE A 298 -10.18 -12.94 29.24
C ILE A 298 -10.15 -13.04 27.73
N GLU A 299 -9.24 -12.30 27.10
CA GLU A 299 -9.20 -12.11 25.65
C GLU A 299 -7.77 -12.38 25.16
N LYS A 300 -7.61 -13.16 24.09
CA LYS A 300 -6.34 -13.32 23.38
C LYS A 300 -6.32 -12.34 22.22
N VAL A 301 -5.36 -11.42 22.25
CA VAL A 301 -5.26 -10.30 21.30
C VAL A 301 -3.92 -10.37 20.58
N PRO A 302 -3.92 -10.39 19.23
CA PRO A 302 -2.70 -10.23 18.45
C PRO A 302 -2.30 -8.76 18.37
N PHE A 303 -1.00 -8.50 18.48
CA PHE A 303 -0.41 -7.18 18.32
C PHE A 303 0.59 -7.20 17.18
N VAL A 304 0.58 -6.16 16.36
CA VAL A 304 1.58 -5.96 15.31
C VAL A 304 2.39 -4.73 15.69
N LEU A 305 3.70 -4.88 15.80
CA LEU A 305 4.62 -3.77 16.03
C LEU A 305 5.45 -3.53 14.78
N ARG A 306 5.57 -2.25 14.39
CA ARG A 306 6.40 -1.81 13.27
C ARG A 306 7.47 -0.85 13.76
N TYR A 307 8.68 -0.99 13.25
CA TYR A 307 9.77 -0.06 13.53
C TYR A 307 9.70 1.13 12.56
N ASP A 308 9.44 2.32 13.11
CA ASP A 308 9.47 3.61 12.40
C ASP A 308 10.22 4.62 13.28
N LYS A 309 11.56 4.58 13.20
CA LYS A 309 12.53 5.25 14.10
C LYS A 309 12.48 4.80 15.57
N SER A 310 11.38 4.19 15.97
CA SER A 310 11.12 3.50 17.24
C SER A 310 10.02 2.46 16.98
N TRP A 311 9.98 1.39 17.78
CA TRP A 311 8.88 0.44 17.70
C TRP A 311 7.56 1.12 18.09
N LYS A 312 6.50 0.85 17.33
CA LYS A 312 5.13 1.31 17.59
C LYS A 312 4.13 0.18 17.35
N VAL A 313 3.09 0.13 18.15
CA VAL A 313 1.92 -0.74 17.95
C VAL A 313 1.10 -0.20 16.79
N ILE A 314 0.83 -1.03 15.80
CA ILE A 314 0.01 -0.67 14.63
C ILE A 314 -1.45 -0.99 14.91
N ILE A 315 -2.31 0.01 14.77
CA ILE A 315 -3.76 -0.14 14.85
C ILE A 315 -4.36 0.25 13.52
N ASN A 316 -5.04 -0.68 12.87
CA ASN A 316 -5.75 -0.46 11.61
C ASN A 316 -7.01 -1.32 11.55
N ALA A 317 -7.75 -1.23 10.44
CA ALA A 317 -9.00 -1.99 10.29
C ALA A 317 -8.80 -3.51 10.45
N ASN A 318 -7.64 -4.05 10.06
CA ASN A 318 -7.37 -5.48 10.13
C ASN A 318 -6.93 -5.94 11.53
N SER A 319 -6.27 -5.08 12.30
CA SER A 319 -5.79 -5.42 13.65
C SER A 319 -6.94 -5.63 14.63
N LEU A 320 -8.11 -5.05 14.36
CA LEU A 320 -9.31 -5.20 15.19
C LEU A 320 -10.13 -6.46 14.85
N GLU A 321 -9.93 -7.06 13.67
CA GLU A 321 -10.78 -8.15 13.17
C GLU A 321 -10.06 -9.52 13.15
N LYS A 322 -8.73 -9.54 13.01
CA LYS A 322 -7.99 -10.80 12.85
C LYS A 322 -7.64 -11.44 14.18
N ASN A 323 -7.94 -12.74 14.30
CA ASN A 323 -7.44 -13.66 15.33
C ASN A 323 -7.69 -13.22 16.79
N TYR A 324 -8.64 -12.32 17.00
CA TYR A 324 -9.19 -12.02 18.30
C TYR A 324 -9.99 -13.22 18.81
N GLU A 325 -9.66 -13.70 20.01
CA GLU A 325 -10.34 -14.84 20.63
C GLU A 325 -10.77 -14.46 22.06
N VAL A 326 -12.09 -14.54 22.33
CA VAL A 326 -12.61 -14.42 23.69
C VAL A 326 -12.46 -15.79 24.36
N ILE A 327 -11.52 -15.91 25.29
CA ILE A 327 -11.29 -17.13 26.07
C ILE A 327 -12.38 -17.27 27.14
N GLN A 328 -12.76 -16.17 27.76
CA GLN A 328 -13.81 -16.12 28.78
C GLN A 328 -14.60 -14.82 28.67
N GLU A 329 -15.92 -14.92 28.56
CA GLU A 329 -16.80 -13.75 28.63
C GLU A 329 -16.94 -13.26 30.08
N GLY A 330 -16.86 -11.94 30.26
CA GLY A 330 -17.09 -11.30 31.55
C GLY A 330 -18.56 -11.36 31.95
N THR A 331 -18.83 -11.29 33.25
CA THR A 331 -20.23 -11.18 33.73
C THR A 331 -20.60 -9.70 33.72
N GLN A 332 -21.46 -9.27 32.79
CA GLN A 332 -22.01 -7.92 32.87
C GLN A 332 -22.85 -7.82 34.13
N GLU A 333 -22.45 -6.94 35.05
CA GLU A 333 -23.30 -6.58 36.18
C GLU A 333 -24.58 -5.96 35.58
N PRO A 334 -25.78 -6.49 35.90
CA PRO A 334 -27.01 -5.94 35.34
C PRO A 334 -27.10 -4.48 35.75
N GLU A 335 -27.09 -3.57 34.77
CA GLU A 335 -27.24 -2.15 35.01
C GLU A 335 -28.46 -1.95 35.92
N ALA A 336 -28.20 -1.49 37.14
CA ALA A 336 -29.26 -1.19 38.08
C ALA A 336 -30.04 0.00 37.51
N ASN A 337 -31.16 -0.30 36.85
CA ASN A 337 -32.10 0.70 36.37
C ASN A 337 -32.48 1.59 37.57
N THR A 338 -31.88 2.79 37.63
CA THR A 338 -32.13 3.77 38.69
C THR A 338 -32.88 4.97 38.15
#